data_AF-A0A368FGN1-F1
#
_entry.id   AF-A0A368FGN1-F1
#
_cell.length_a   1.000
_cell.length_b   1.000
_cell.length_c   1.000
_cell.angle_alpha   90.00
_cell.angle_beta   90.00
_cell.angle_gamma   90.00
#
_symmetry.space_group_name_H-M   'P 1'
#
loop_
_entity.id
_entity.type
_entity.pdbx_description
1 polymer ?
#
loop_
_entity_poly.entity_id
_entity_poly.type
_entity_poly.pdbx_seq_one_letter_code
_entity_poly.pdbx_strand_id
1 'polypeptide(L)'
;MIFMSQWIYFQFMMEDMHMRGSDRTRREHAFHGDDDAITVDDLWEAWFESDERAWTTEQVLNWIVNEVNLPMYADRITELKIDGTVLPRLAVHNSTFMTNQLGIKSSVHRQKLRLNALDVVLFGHRDPSSKGKDIALALLLLLLTSVLILYAKQRRRARLQVTELSQKLKELKNMENEFDSVQKKWHEERSKRSTSDGGVSQVEVDNLRVQLEEAERRLEENGVGGVP
;
A
#
# COMPACT_ATOMS: atom_id res chain seq x y z
N MET A 1 47.57 14.13 -21.54
CA MET A 1 46.48 14.99 -22.05
C MET A 1 45.08 14.57 -21.57
N ILE A 2 44.82 13.31 -21.23
CA ILE A 2 43.50 12.84 -20.76
C ILE A 2 43.15 13.37 -19.34
N PHE A 3 44.13 13.47 -18.44
CA PHE A 3 43.93 14.00 -17.09
C PHE A 3 43.54 15.48 -17.03
N MET A 4 43.91 16.28 -18.04
CA MET A 4 43.61 17.70 -18.08
C MET A 4 42.15 17.95 -18.49
N SER A 5 41.64 17.17 -19.44
CA SER A 5 40.23 17.21 -19.84
C SER A 5 39.30 16.78 -18.71
N GLN A 6 39.70 15.77 -17.91
CA GLN A 6 38.90 15.31 -16.77
C GLN A 6 38.89 16.30 -15.60
N TRP A 7 40.00 17.02 -15.39
CA TRP A 7 40.08 18.12 -14.42
C TRP A 7 39.27 19.35 -14.84
N ILE A 8 39.26 19.68 -16.13
CA ILE A 8 38.47 20.80 -16.68
C ILE A 8 36.97 20.47 -16.63
N TYR A 9 36.58 19.22 -16.87
CA TYR A 9 35.20 18.76 -16.73
C TYR A 9 34.73 18.80 -15.26
N PHE A 10 35.61 18.40 -14.33
CA PHE A 10 35.35 18.45 -12.90
C PHE A 10 35.24 19.89 -12.37
N GLN A 11 36.11 20.79 -12.84
CA GLN A 11 36.05 22.23 -12.54
C GLN A 11 34.81 22.90 -13.13
N PHE A 12 34.41 22.57 -14.37
CA PHE A 12 33.17 23.10 -14.97
C PHE A 12 31.92 22.66 -14.20
N MET A 13 31.89 21.41 -13.71
CA MET A 13 30.78 20.90 -12.91
C MET A 13 30.72 21.44 -11.48
N MET A 14 31.85 21.79 -10.86
CA MET A 14 31.89 22.28 -9.47
C MET A 14 31.83 23.80 -9.34
N GLU A 15 32.52 24.54 -10.22
CA GLU A 15 32.79 25.98 -10.05
C GLU A 15 31.75 26.85 -10.76
N ASP A 16 31.32 26.47 -11.98
CA ASP A 16 30.37 27.26 -12.79
C ASP A 16 28.90 26.93 -12.49
N MET A 17 28.63 25.73 -11.97
CA MET A 17 27.29 25.23 -11.68
C MET A 17 27.29 24.77 -10.23
N HIS A 18 26.87 25.62 -9.28
CA HIS A 18 26.79 25.25 -7.86
C HIS A 18 25.77 24.11 -7.65
N MET A 19 26.14 22.87 -7.97
CA MET A 19 25.28 21.70 -7.89
C MET A 19 25.26 21.20 -6.44
N ARG A 20 24.11 21.36 -5.78
CA ARG A 20 23.79 20.60 -4.58
C ARG A 20 23.63 19.13 -4.97
N GLY A 21 24.32 18.25 -4.27
CA GLY A 21 24.50 16.83 -4.65
C GLY A 21 23.23 16.00 -4.88
N SER A 22 22.04 16.46 -4.49
CA SER A 22 20.77 15.78 -4.81
C SER A 22 20.34 15.91 -6.27
N ASP A 23 20.77 16.96 -6.99
CA ASP A 23 20.40 17.14 -8.40
C ASP A 23 21.30 16.34 -9.35
N ARG A 24 22.52 15.97 -8.92
CA ARG A 24 23.48 15.22 -9.76
C ARG A 24 22.97 13.81 -10.10
N THR A 25 22.54 13.04 -9.11
CA THR A 25 22.11 11.64 -9.30
C THR A 25 20.84 11.51 -10.13
N ARG A 26 19.91 12.47 -10.01
CA ARG A 26 18.69 12.49 -10.85
C ARG A 26 19.03 12.77 -12.31
N ARG A 27 19.99 13.67 -12.53
CA ARG A 27 20.45 14.08 -13.86
C ARG A 27 21.25 12.97 -14.54
N GLU A 28 22.08 12.23 -13.82
CA GLU A 28 22.76 11.03 -14.36
C GLU A 28 21.74 9.97 -14.82
N HIS A 29 20.70 9.70 -14.03
CA HIS A 29 19.65 8.72 -14.38
C HIS A 29 18.75 9.16 -15.55
N ALA A 30 18.54 10.47 -15.74
CA ALA A 30 17.77 10.99 -16.87
C ALA A 30 18.55 10.91 -18.20
N PHE A 31 19.88 10.78 -18.14
CA PHE A 31 20.77 10.88 -19.30
C PHE A 31 21.33 9.55 -19.75
N HIS A 32 21.64 8.66 -18.80
CA HIS A 32 22.30 7.40 -19.09
C HIS A 32 21.33 6.24 -19.17
N GLY A 33 20.22 6.24 -18.41
CA GLY A 33 19.43 5.02 -18.25
C GLY A 33 20.34 3.86 -17.82
N ASP A 34 20.57 2.90 -18.72
CA ASP A 34 21.50 1.75 -18.57
C ASP A 34 22.81 1.88 -19.39
N ASP A 35 23.00 2.92 -20.22
CA ASP A 35 24.15 3.06 -21.12
C ASP A 35 25.21 4.09 -20.66
N ASP A 36 26.48 3.67 -20.68
CA ASP A 36 27.63 4.44 -20.16
C ASP A 36 28.13 5.56 -21.10
N ALA A 37 27.62 5.68 -22.33
CA ALA A 37 28.07 6.68 -23.30
C ALA A 37 26.92 7.27 -24.13
N ILE A 38 26.86 8.59 -24.20
CA ILE A 38 25.83 9.36 -24.93
C ILE A 38 26.45 9.91 -26.22
N THR A 39 25.82 9.64 -27.37
CA THR A 39 26.24 10.21 -28.65
C THR A 39 25.58 11.56 -28.90
N VAL A 40 26.14 12.34 -29.83
CA VAL A 40 25.54 13.63 -30.22
C VAL A 40 24.18 13.44 -30.88
N ASP A 41 23.96 12.31 -31.56
CA ASP A 41 22.67 11.98 -32.17
C ASP A 41 21.62 11.67 -31.09
N ASP A 42 21.99 11.01 -29.99
CA ASP A 42 21.07 10.76 -28.85
C ASP A 42 20.62 12.08 -28.20
N LEU A 43 21.51 13.08 -28.11
CA LEU A 43 21.15 14.42 -27.61
C LEU A 43 20.20 15.15 -28.54
N TRP A 44 20.36 14.98 -29.85
CA TRP A 44 19.42 15.54 -30.82
C TRP A 44 18.07 14.84 -30.74
N GLU A 45 18.03 13.51 -30.66
CA GLU A 45 16.78 12.74 -30.54
C GLU A 45 16.04 13.11 -29.25
N ALA A 46 16.73 13.17 -28.11
CA ALA A 46 16.17 13.62 -26.84
C ALA A 46 15.61 15.05 -26.90
N TRP A 47 16.30 15.98 -27.58
CA TRP A 47 15.79 17.34 -27.79
C TRP A 47 14.59 17.39 -28.77
N PHE A 48 14.56 16.52 -29.77
CA PHE A 48 13.47 16.45 -30.74
C PHE A 48 12.18 15.90 -30.13
N GLU A 49 12.29 14.99 -29.16
CA GLU A 49 11.20 14.39 -28.39
C GLU A 49 10.75 15.25 -27.19
N SER A 50 11.55 16.26 -26.83
CA SER A 50 11.34 17.13 -25.69
C SER A 50 10.17 18.11 -25.88
N ASP A 51 9.33 18.27 -24.84
CA ASP A 51 8.20 19.21 -24.82
C ASP A 51 8.66 20.68 -24.91
N GLU A 52 9.91 20.95 -24.53
CA GLU A 52 10.55 22.27 -24.53
C GLU A 52 10.78 22.83 -25.93
N ARG A 53 10.89 21.95 -26.93
CA ARG A 53 10.96 22.36 -28.34
C ARG A 53 9.65 22.99 -28.81
N ALA A 54 8.52 22.52 -28.29
CA ALA A 54 7.18 22.99 -28.65
C ALA A 54 6.75 24.26 -27.89
N TRP A 55 7.66 24.87 -27.11
CA TRP A 55 7.32 26.06 -26.34
C TRP A 55 6.96 27.25 -27.19
N THR A 56 5.86 27.88 -26.77
CA THR A 56 5.42 29.16 -27.32
C THR A 56 6.28 30.31 -26.80
N THR A 57 6.26 31.44 -27.51
CA THR A 57 6.94 32.67 -27.07
C THR A 57 6.60 33.05 -25.62
N GLU A 58 5.36 32.84 -25.16
CA GLU A 58 4.94 33.14 -23.78
C GLU A 58 5.58 32.21 -22.75
N GLN A 59 5.74 30.92 -23.05
CA GLN A 59 6.40 29.96 -22.17
C GLN A 59 7.89 30.27 -22.04
N VAL A 60 8.55 30.59 -23.15
CA VAL A 60 9.95 31.06 -23.17
C VAL A 60 10.10 32.35 -22.38
N LEU A 61 9.16 33.29 -22.50
CA LEU A 61 9.15 34.54 -21.73
C LEU A 61 9.07 34.25 -20.23
N ASN A 62 8.14 33.40 -19.83
CA ASN A 62 7.93 33.02 -18.44
C ASN A 62 9.17 32.34 -17.84
N TRP A 63 9.82 31.49 -18.63
CA TRP A 63 11.08 30.85 -18.28
C TRP A 63 12.21 31.88 -18.04
N ILE A 64 12.36 32.87 -18.93
CA ILE A 64 13.41 33.88 -18.82
C ILE A 64 13.20 34.82 -17.63
N VAL A 65 11.94 35.15 -17.33
CA VAL A 65 11.57 36.00 -16.20
C VAL A 65 11.74 35.25 -14.88
N ASN A 66 11.21 34.03 -14.77
CA ASN A 66 11.14 33.33 -13.47
C ASN A 66 12.37 32.46 -13.17
N GLU A 67 12.95 31.79 -14.17
CA GLU A 67 14.08 30.89 -13.95
C GLU A 67 15.41 31.59 -14.21
N VAL A 68 15.53 32.23 -15.38
CA VAL A 68 16.78 32.92 -15.75
C VAL A 68 16.92 34.26 -15.01
N ASN A 69 15.81 34.81 -14.50
CA ASN A 69 15.73 36.09 -13.79
C ASN A 69 16.35 37.24 -14.61
N LEU A 70 15.90 37.35 -15.87
CA LEU A 70 16.31 38.37 -16.83
C LEU A 70 15.09 39.11 -17.43
N PRO A 71 14.23 39.74 -16.60
CA PRO A 71 13.02 40.40 -17.08
C PRO A 71 13.28 41.57 -18.03
N MET A 72 14.46 42.21 -17.92
CA MET A 72 14.84 43.35 -18.75
C MET A 72 15.01 43.05 -20.25
N TYR A 73 15.08 41.77 -20.64
CA TYR A 73 15.14 41.37 -22.05
C TYR A 73 13.81 40.78 -22.54
N ALA A 74 12.80 40.65 -21.67
CA ALA A 74 11.49 40.06 -21.98
C ALA A 74 10.83 40.73 -23.18
N ASP A 75 10.82 42.07 -23.23
CA ASP A 75 10.17 42.83 -24.30
C ASP A 75 10.77 42.54 -25.68
N ARG A 76 12.11 42.43 -25.76
CA ARG A 76 12.80 42.09 -27.02
C ARG A 76 12.49 40.68 -27.49
N ILE A 77 12.28 39.76 -26.56
CA ILE A 77 12.02 38.35 -26.84
C ILE A 77 10.59 38.18 -27.37
N THR A 78 9.65 38.93 -26.82
CA THR A 78 8.28 39.04 -27.32
C THR A 78 8.24 39.71 -28.71
N GLU A 79 9.01 40.79 -28.91
CA GLU A 79 9.10 41.49 -30.19
C GLU A 79 9.70 40.61 -31.30
N LEU A 80 10.73 39.84 -30.97
CA LEU A 80 11.41 38.91 -31.88
C LEU A 80 10.67 37.58 -32.06
N LYS A 81 9.56 37.34 -31.34
CA LYS A 81 8.79 36.08 -31.33
C LYS A 81 9.68 34.84 -31.20
N ILE A 82 10.48 34.84 -30.15
CA ILE A 82 11.43 33.77 -29.88
C ILE A 82 10.69 32.57 -29.30
N ASP A 83 10.67 31.48 -30.05
CA ASP A 83 10.05 30.20 -29.65
C ASP A 83 11.06 29.20 -29.09
N GLY A 84 10.58 28.10 -28.49
CA GLY A 84 11.42 27.06 -27.89
C GLY A 84 12.45 26.43 -28.84
N THR A 85 12.17 26.46 -30.15
CA THR A 85 13.06 25.93 -31.20
C THR A 85 14.46 26.57 -31.23
N VAL A 86 14.61 27.78 -30.68
CA VAL A 86 15.90 28.50 -30.68
C VAL A 86 16.71 28.29 -29.40
N LEU A 87 16.18 27.58 -28.40
CA LEU A 87 16.88 27.27 -27.15
C LEU A 87 18.26 26.60 -27.37
N PRO A 88 18.43 25.62 -28.28
CA PRO A 88 19.73 25.04 -28.58
C PRO A 88 20.70 26.08 -29.15
N ARG A 89 20.19 27.04 -29.92
CA ARG A 89 20.98 28.14 -30.49
C ARG A 89 21.44 29.14 -29.43
N LEU A 90 20.68 29.28 -28.34
CA LEU A 90 21.04 30.08 -27.17
C LEU A 90 22.07 29.37 -26.27
N ALA A 91 22.07 28.04 -26.27
CA ALA A 91 23.02 27.20 -25.52
C ALA A 91 24.43 27.17 -26.15
N VAL A 92 24.59 27.53 -27.42
CA VAL A 92 25.89 27.53 -28.11
C VAL A 92 26.81 28.62 -27.56
N HIS A 93 28.12 28.32 -27.49
CA HIS A 93 29.16 29.28 -27.14
C HIS A 93 29.17 30.52 -28.07
N ASN A 94 28.73 30.36 -29.32
CA ASN A 94 28.65 31.46 -30.27
C ASN A 94 27.51 32.42 -29.90
N SER A 95 27.87 33.50 -29.21
CA SER A 95 26.91 34.47 -28.71
C SER A 95 26.48 35.52 -29.74
N THR A 96 26.81 35.37 -31.02
CA THR A 96 26.46 36.34 -32.07
C THR A 96 24.94 36.53 -32.19
N PHE A 97 24.14 35.48 -31.99
CA PHE A 97 22.68 35.57 -31.96
C PHE A 97 22.19 36.43 -30.77
N MET A 98 22.71 36.16 -29.56
CA MET A 98 22.37 36.92 -28.35
C MET A 98 22.84 38.39 -28.40
N THR A 99 23.98 38.65 -29.03
CA THR A 99 24.55 40.00 -29.14
C THR A 99 23.86 40.81 -30.24
N ASN A 100 23.66 40.23 -31.43
CA ASN A 100 23.15 40.96 -32.59
C ASN A 100 21.61 41.03 -32.64
N GLN A 101 20.91 39.96 -32.23
CA GLN A 101 19.44 39.93 -32.25
C GLN A 101 18.86 40.36 -30.91
N LEU A 102 19.26 39.72 -29.80
CA LEU A 102 18.72 40.06 -28.48
C LEU A 102 19.35 41.34 -27.88
N GLY A 103 20.48 41.82 -28.42
CA GLY A 103 21.14 43.05 -27.94
C GLY A 103 21.78 42.94 -26.56
N ILE A 104 22.08 41.72 -26.09
CA ILE A 104 22.64 41.49 -24.75
C ILE A 104 24.13 41.83 -24.77
N LYS A 105 24.48 43.06 -24.38
CA LYS A 105 25.87 43.54 -24.33
C LYS A 105 26.69 42.98 -23.17
N SER A 106 26.04 42.61 -22.06
CA SER A 106 26.71 42.06 -20.87
C SER A 106 27.13 40.60 -21.09
N SER A 107 28.42 40.29 -20.91
CA SER A 107 28.94 38.92 -20.98
C SER A 107 28.37 38.01 -19.91
N VAL A 108 28.10 38.55 -18.71
CA VAL A 108 27.52 37.80 -17.59
C VAL A 108 26.10 37.34 -17.91
N HIS A 109 25.28 38.20 -18.51
CA HIS A 109 23.90 37.85 -18.87
C HIS A 109 23.86 36.82 -19.99
N ARG A 110 24.78 36.93 -20.97
CA ARG A 110 24.92 35.92 -22.03
C ARG A 110 25.35 34.56 -21.47
N GLN A 111 26.34 34.55 -20.58
CA GLN A 111 26.79 33.32 -19.94
C GLN A 111 25.66 32.68 -19.12
N LYS A 112 24.93 33.48 -18.33
CA LYS A 112 23.81 33.00 -17.53
C LYS A 112 22.70 32.40 -18.41
N LEU A 113 22.28 33.11 -19.45
CA LEU A 113 21.26 32.62 -20.38
C LEU A 113 21.73 31.35 -21.10
N ARG A 114 22.99 31.29 -21.52
CA ARG A 114 23.59 30.11 -22.15
C ARG A 114 23.55 28.90 -21.23
N LEU A 115 24.00 29.05 -19.98
CA LEU A 115 24.02 27.96 -19.01
C LEU A 115 22.60 27.45 -18.70
N ASN A 116 21.62 28.36 -18.57
CA ASN A 116 20.23 27.96 -18.35
C ASN A 116 19.61 27.30 -19.60
N ALA A 117 19.87 27.83 -20.80
CA ALA A 117 19.38 27.24 -22.05
C ALA A 117 20.00 25.84 -22.26
N LEU A 118 21.28 25.67 -21.92
CA LEU A 118 21.95 24.38 -21.93
C LEU A 118 21.34 23.42 -20.90
N ASP A 119 20.98 23.91 -19.71
CA ASP A 119 20.30 23.09 -18.70
C ASP A 119 18.94 22.60 -19.21
N VAL A 120 18.15 23.47 -19.84
CA VAL A 120 16.85 23.10 -20.44
C VAL A 120 16.99 22.13 -21.61
N VAL A 121 17.94 22.39 -22.51
CA VAL A 121 18.14 21.55 -23.72
C VAL A 121 18.67 20.17 -23.36
N LEU A 122 19.56 20.10 -22.37
CA LEU A 122 20.13 18.82 -21.94
C LEU A 122 19.14 18.10 -21.01
N PHE A 123 18.66 18.75 -19.94
CA PHE A 123 17.96 18.08 -18.84
C PHE A 123 16.43 18.19 -18.88
N GLY A 124 15.89 18.88 -19.87
CA GLY A 124 14.47 19.22 -19.91
C GLY A 124 14.10 20.28 -18.88
N HIS A 125 12.98 20.95 -19.10
CA HIS A 125 12.43 21.90 -18.16
C HIS A 125 11.63 21.16 -17.11
N ARG A 126 12.02 21.35 -15.85
CA ARG A 126 11.30 20.73 -14.75
C ARG A 126 10.00 21.46 -14.52
N ASP A 127 8.96 20.96 -15.15
CA ASP A 127 7.59 21.37 -14.96
C ASP A 127 7.28 21.48 -13.45
N PRO A 128 7.00 22.68 -12.90
CA PRO A 128 6.69 22.83 -11.47
C PRO A 128 5.40 22.06 -11.09
N SER A 129 4.62 21.63 -12.09
CA SER A 129 3.49 20.72 -11.95
C SER A 129 3.87 19.36 -11.35
N SER A 130 5.11 18.89 -11.55
CA SER A 130 5.58 17.63 -10.97
C SER A 130 5.58 17.67 -9.45
N LYS A 131 5.92 18.82 -8.86
CA LYS A 131 5.86 19.01 -7.40
C LYS A 131 4.43 18.98 -6.88
N GLY A 132 3.48 19.51 -7.65
CA GLY A 132 2.06 19.40 -7.34
C GLY A 132 1.56 17.95 -7.40
N LYS A 133 1.99 17.19 -8.43
CA LYS A 133 1.66 15.76 -8.58
C LYS A 133 2.22 14.94 -7.42
N ASP A 134 3.47 15.17 -7.03
CA ASP A 134 4.11 14.49 -5.89
C ASP A 134 3.40 14.79 -4.57
N ILE A 135 2.98 16.05 -4.35
CA ILE A 135 2.22 16.47 -3.18
C ILE A 135 0.82 15.82 -3.16
N ALA A 136 0.14 15.77 -4.30
CA ALA A 136 -1.15 15.11 -4.43
C ALA A 136 -1.07 13.61 -4.16
N LEU A 137 -0.02 12.94 -4.66
CA LEU A 137 0.26 11.53 -4.39
C LEU A 137 0.55 11.30 -2.89
N ALA A 138 1.35 12.16 -2.26
CA ALA A 138 1.63 12.08 -0.84
C ALA A 138 0.37 12.24 0.02
N LEU A 139 -0.51 13.19 -0.33
CA LEU A 139 -1.80 13.39 0.34
C LEU A 139 -2.71 12.16 0.20
N LEU A 140 -2.78 11.56 -1.00
CA LEU A 140 -3.57 10.36 -1.24
C LEU A 140 -3.08 9.18 -0.38
N LEU A 141 -1.76 9.01 -0.27
CA LEU A 141 -1.14 7.94 0.50
C LEU A 141 -1.35 8.12 2.01
N LEU A 142 -1.34 9.36 2.50
CA LEU A 142 -1.69 9.70 3.88
C LEU A 142 -3.17 9.41 4.19
N LEU A 143 -4.08 9.71 3.26
CA LEU A 143 -5.49 9.36 3.42
C LEU A 143 -5.70 7.84 3.46
N LEU A 144 -5.05 7.10 2.57
CA LEU A 144 -5.13 5.64 2.51
C LEU A 144 -4.64 5.00 3.83
N THR A 145 -3.47 5.43 4.30
CA THR A 145 -2.87 4.92 5.55
C THR A 145 -3.72 5.29 6.77
N SER A 146 -4.29 6.49 6.82
CA SER A 146 -5.22 6.91 7.89
C SER A 146 -6.47 6.01 7.94
N VAL A 147 -7.10 5.75 6.78
CA VAL A 147 -8.24 4.85 6.68
C VAL A 147 -7.87 3.42 7.12
N LEU A 148 -6.69 2.94 6.73
CA LEU A 148 -6.20 1.61 7.09
C LEU A 148 -6.00 1.48 8.61
N ILE A 149 -5.48 2.51 9.27
CA ILE A 149 -5.29 2.57 10.72
C ILE A 149 -6.65 2.57 11.44
N LEU A 150 -7.60 3.39 10.98
CA LEU A 150 -8.95 3.42 11.55
C LEU A 150 -9.67 2.08 11.37
N TYR A 151 -9.58 1.49 10.19
CA TYR A 151 -10.12 0.16 9.90
C TYR A 151 -9.51 -0.92 10.80
N ALA A 152 -8.18 -0.91 10.97
CA ALA A 152 -7.49 -1.83 11.88
C ALA A 152 -7.92 -1.63 13.34
N LYS A 153 -8.09 -0.37 13.78
CA LYS A 153 -8.57 -0.02 15.13
C LYS A 153 -10.01 -0.49 15.35
N GLN A 154 -10.89 -0.31 14.37
CA GLN A 154 -12.27 -0.78 14.42
C GLN A 154 -12.34 -2.31 14.42
N ARG A 155 -11.51 -2.98 13.60
CA ARG A 155 -11.39 -4.44 13.57
C ARG A 155 -10.87 -5.00 14.90
N ARG A 156 -9.95 -4.31 15.58
CA ARG A 156 -9.51 -4.67 16.94
C ARG A 156 -10.65 -4.56 17.94
N ARG A 157 -11.43 -3.46 17.93
CA ARG A 157 -12.61 -3.30 18.79
C ARG A 157 -13.67 -4.39 18.57
N ALA A 158 -13.97 -4.69 17.31
CA ALA A 158 -14.92 -5.74 16.96
C ALA A 158 -14.47 -7.13 17.45
N ARG A 159 -13.17 -7.45 17.32
CA ARG A 159 -12.61 -8.71 17.84
C ARG A 159 -12.75 -8.83 19.36
N LEU A 160 -12.57 -7.74 20.11
CA LEU A 160 -12.74 -7.74 21.57
C LEU A 160 -14.19 -8.07 21.98
N GLN A 161 -15.18 -7.50 21.29
CA GLN A 161 -16.59 -7.80 21.55
C GLN A 161 -16.94 -9.25 21.21
N VAL A 162 -16.40 -9.78 20.10
CA VAL A 162 -16.61 -11.18 19.71
C VAL A 162 -16.01 -12.15 20.74
N THR A 163 -14.84 -11.82 21.31
CA THR A 163 -14.24 -12.67 22.35
C THR A 163 -15.07 -12.68 23.64
N GLU A 164 -15.61 -11.53 24.05
CA GLU A 164 -16.50 -11.46 25.22
C GLU A 164 -17.79 -12.26 24.99
N LEU A 165 -18.41 -12.13 23.81
CA LEU A 165 -19.59 -12.91 23.43
C LEU A 165 -19.31 -14.41 23.38
N SER A 166 -18.13 -14.82 22.90
CA SER A 166 -17.74 -16.23 22.87
C SER A 166 -17.59 -16.83 24.28
N GLN A 167 -17.12 -16.04 25.25
CA GLN A 167 -17.05 -16.47 26.65
C GLN A 167 -18.45 -16.64 27.24
N LYS A 168 -19.35 -15.68 27.01
CA LYS A 168 -20.75 -15.79 27.45
C LYS A 168 -21.47 -16.99 26.85
N LEU A 169 -21.25 -17.29 25.56
CA LEU A 169 -21.79 -18.48 24.91
C LEU A 169 -21.21 -19.77 25.50
N LYS A 170 -19.92 -19.79 25.84
CA LYS A 170 -19.28 -20.94 26.49
C LYS A 170 -19.83 -21.19 27.88
N GLU A 171 -20.11 -20.13 28.63
CA GLU A 171 -20.72 -20.20 29.96
C GLU A 171 -22.16 -20.73 29.88
N LEU A 172 -22.98 -20.19 28.96
CA LEU A 172 -24.33 -20.71 28.69
C LEU A 172 -24.32 -22.17 28.25
N LYS A 173 -23.37 -22.58 27.40
CA LYS A 173 -23.21 -23.98 26.98
C LYS A 173 -22.85 -24.90 28.15
N ASN A 174 -22.04 -24.41 29.08
CA ASN A 174 -21.70 -25.17 30.28
C ASN A 174 -22.92 -25.37 31.18
N MET A 175 -23.74 -24.33 31.35
CA MET A 175 -25.00 -24.41 32.09
C MET A 175 -26.00 -25.37 31.41
N GLU A 176 -26.10 -25.34 30.08
CA GLU A 176 -26.93 -26.28 29.30
C GLU A 176 -26.47 -27.74 29.54
N ASN A 177 -25.16 -28.00 29.48
CA ASN A 177 -24.62 -29.33 29.74
C ASN A 177 -24.83 -29.77 31.20
N GLU A 178 -24.73 -28.85 32.15
CA GLU A 178 -25.00 -29.14 33.56
C GLU A 178 -26.48 -29.52 33.74
N PHE A 179 -27.40 -28.76 33.15
CA PHE A 179 -28.82 -29.05 33.17
C PHE A 179 -29.13 -30.40 32.51
N ASP A 180 -28.55 -30.69 31.35
CA ASP A 180 -28.69 -31.99 30.67
C ASP A 180 -28.16 -33.15 31.52
N SER A 181 -27.01 -32.96 32.19
CA SER A 181 -26.45 -33.96 33.10
C SER A 181 -27.34 -34.23 34.31
N VAL A 182 -27.97 -33.19 34.87
CA VAL A 182 -28.93 -33.30 35.96
C VAL A 182 -30.18 -34.02 35.47
N GLN A 183 -30.72 -33.66 34.30
CA GLN A 183 -31.86 -34.34 33.70
C GLN A 183 -31.57 -35.83 33.47
N LYS A 184 -30.38 -36.16 32.96
CA LYS A 184 -29.94 -37.55 32.76
C LYS A 184 -29.84 -38.33 34.07
N LYS A 185 -29.25 -37.74 35.11
CA LYS A 185 -29.20 -38.36 36.46
C LYS A 185 -30.59 -38.61 37.02
N TRP A 186 -31.51 -37.65 36.88
CA TRP A 186 -32.91 -37.83 37.26
C TRP A 186 -33.60 -38.97 36.51
N HIS A 187 -33.40 -39.09 35.20
CA HIS A 187 -33.93 -40.21 34.41
C HIS A 187 -33.32 -41.55 34.82
N GLU A 188 -32.02 -41.59 35.10
CA GLU A 188 -31.32 -42.80 35.52
C GLU A 188 -31.76 -43.27 36.92
N GLU A 189 -31.90 -42.35 37.89
CA GLU A 189 -32.44 -42.66 39.21
C GLU A 189 -33.88 -43.17 39.13
N ARG A 190 -34.71 -42.56 38.28
CA ARG A 190 -36.08 -43.02 38.05
C ARG A 190 -36.11 -44.41 37.42
N SER A 191 -35.27 -44.66 36.42
CA SER A 191 -35.14 -45.99 35.79
C SER A 191 -34.68 -47.04 36.81
N LYS A 192 -33.68 -46.75 37.64
CA LYS A 192 -33.19 -47.66 38.68
C LYS A 192 -34.26 -47.98 39.72
N ARG A 193 -35.05 -46.97 40.13
CA ARG A 193 -36.20 -47.17 41.01
C ARG A 193 -37.26 -48.05 40.35
N SER A 194 -37.61 -47.81 39.08
CA SER A 194 -38.57 -48.65 38.35
C SER A 194 -38.10 -50.09 38.14
N THR A 195 -36.82 -50.33 37.84
CA THR A 195 -36.27 -51.68 37.68
C THR A 195 -36.12 -52.42 39.01
N SER A 196 -35.79 -51.70 40.09
CA SER A 196 -35.71 -52.29 41.43
C SER A 196 -37.10 -52.62 41.97
N ASP A 197 -38.07 -51.72 41.81
CA ASP A 197 -39.45 -51.93 42.26
C ASP A 197 -40.14 -53.04 41.44
N GLY A 198 -39.96 -53.05 40.12
CA GLY A 198 -40.42 -54.14 39.25
C GLY A 198 -39.73 -55.48 39.52
N GLY A 199 -38.42 -55.46 39.81
CA GLY A 199 -37.66 -56.68 40.11
C GLY A 199 -38.04 -57.30 41.46
N VAL A 200 -38.27 -56.48 42.48
CA VAL A 200 -38.77 -56.95 43.79
C VAL A 200 -40.16 -57.54 43.65
N SER A 201 -41.06 -56.86 42.91
CA SER A 201 -42.41 -57.37 42.67
C SER A 201 -42.42 -58.67 41.86
N GLN A 202 -41.56 -58.81 40.84
CA GLN A 202 -41.43 -60.03 40.05
C GLN A 202 -40.95 -61.22 40.90
N VAL A 203 -39.93 -61.02 41.73
CA VAL A 203 -39.38 -62.06 42.62
C VAL A 203 -40.40 -62.48 43.68
N GLU A 204 -41.19 -61.54 44.21
CA GLU A 204 -42.26 -61.84 45.15
C GLU A 204 -43.37 -62.68 44.50
N VAL A 205 -43.77 -62.35 43.26
CA VAL A 205 -44.75 -63.12 42.49
C VAL A 205 -44.24 -64.54 42.19
N ASP A 206 -42.97 -64.70 41.81
CA ASP A 206 -42.40 -66.02 41.52
C ASP A 206 -42.30 -66.88 42.79
N ASN A 207 -41.93 -66.30 43.93
CA ASN A 207 -41.89 -67.02 45.20
C ASN A 207 -43.29 -67.48 45.64
N LEU A 208 -44.31 -66.62 45.50
CA LEU A 208 -45.70 -66.99 45.79
C LEU A 208 -46.20 -68.12 44.87
N ARG A 209 -45.79 -68.14 43.60
CA ARG A 209 -46.13 -69.23 42.67
C ARG A 209 -45.52 -70.56 43.09
N VAL A 210 -44.24 -70.57 43.46
CA VAL A 210 -43.55 -71.78 43.92
C VAL A 210 -44.22 -72.35 45.18
N GLN A 211 -44.60 -71.48 46.14
CA GLN A 211 -45.32 -71.91 47.34
C GLN A 211 -46.70 -72.50 47.02
N LEU A 212 -47.41 -71.94 46.04
CA LEU A 212 -48.70 -72.46 45.60
C LEU A 212 -48.55 -73.85 44.96
N GLU A 213 -47.55 -74.04 44.11
CA GLU A 213 -47.28 -75.32 43.46
C GLU A 213 -46.85 -76.41 44.46
N GLU A 214 -46.06 -76.06 45.48
CA GLU A 214 -45.70 -76.99 46.54
C GLU A 214 -46.90 -77.36 47.41
N ALA A 215 -47.79 -76.40 47.70
CA ALA A 215 -49.04 -76.67 48.40
C ALA A 215 -49.96 -77.59 47.59
N GLU A 216 -50.05 -77.40 46.28
CA GLU A 216 -50.82 -78.25 45.37
C GLU A 216 -50.27 -79.68 45.33
N ARG A 217 -48.95 -79.86 45.20
CA ARG A 217 -48.34 -81.20 45.28
C ARG A 217 -48.58 -81.91 46.61
N ARG A 218 -48.57 -81.18 47.74
CA ARG A 218 -48.91 -81.76 49.05
C ARG A 218 -50.37 -82.17 49.16
N LEU A 219 -51.27 -81.53 48.42
CA LEU A 219 -52.66 -81.95 48.31
C LEU A 219 -52.81 -83.16 47.39
N GLU A 220 -52.04 -83.26 46.30
CA GLU A 220 -52.01 -84.46 45.46
C GLU A 220 -51.42 -85.67 46.19
N GLU A 221 -50.35 -85.47 46.96
CA GLU A 221 -49.71 -86.52 47.76
C GLU A 221 -50.63 -87.01 48.90
N ASN A 222 -51.42 -86.11 49.51
CA ASN A 222 -52.45 -86.48 50.49
C ASN A 222 -53.74 -87.00 49.84
N GLY A 223 -54.03 -86.64 48.59
CA GLY A 223 -55.22 -87.08 47.84
C GLY A 223 -55.11 -88.50 47.28
N VAL A 224 -53.89 -88.99 47.03
CA VAL A 224 -53.62 -90.34 46.51
C VAL A 224 -53.61 -91.41 47.62
N GLY A 225 -53.63 -91.02 48.89
CA GLY A 225 -53.71 -91.95 50.04
C GLY A 225 -55.13 -92.32 50.49
N GLY A 226 -56.17 -91.92 49.75
CA GLY A 226 -57.57 -92.10 50.15
C GLY A 226 -58.30 -93.23 49.41
N VAL A 227 -58.63 -94.28 50.17
CA VAL A 227 -59.76 -95.23 50.01
C VAL A 227 -59.46 -96.54 49.24
N PRO A 228 -59.99 -97.71 49.67
CA PRO A 228 -60.74 -98.04 50.91
C PRO A 228 -59.96 -98.85 51.94
#